data_AF-A0A9D5HXB9-F1
#
_entry.id   AF-A0A9D5HXB9-F1
#
_cell.length_a   1.000
_cell.length_b   1.000
_cell.length_c   1.000
_cell.angle_alpha   90.00
_cell.angle_beta   90.00
_cell.angle_gamma   90.00
#
_symmetry.space_group_name_H-M   'P 1'
#
loop_
_entity.id
_entity.type
_entity.pdbx_description
1 polymer ?
#
loop_
_entity_poly.entity_id
_entity_poly.type
_entity_poly.pdbx_seq_one_letter_code
_entity_poly.pdbx_strand_id
1 'polypeptide(L)'
;MTACLLCSVVFIAIVLLFPCLLVSSETPSEVPSHNCESLEVFEEDSGFAHAAFNVISLDLVLMELDYKIIQLDNVMTTNLWLDMHKMNKYKNIILAVVTSWSCEGRPNHEIHQNEIVKYFKSNYPGIKKGILENYEEGPESTETMTKKFLQSAERFECEDMRSTLTLLFLIFKNSHYYLSSSFLLYLLICSFRETSGKPFRQSFAQVLRNENDVTLKIMAIGGKSVVDMFRLIKQADNRYKGLPPSSHALFETIRNPLTTLGINIPAFGLRFCLSMMEIAANGKFSRDKLAMILFFGSRMESSTEVFLASDILSELLRVGISLEESISLFLNDGNIFQMILTKINSLYGLDIAHFKDLLHKCMEFKSKYAILNGLVTTTDYLRRSSQRSKNAMERPKVLMRSKYAFL
;
A
#
# COMPACT_ATOMS: atom_id res chain seq x y z
N MET A 1 -30.27 -8.37 -52.18
CA MET A 1 -28.95 -8.34 -51.51
C MET A 1 -28.66 -7.05 -50.73
N THR A 2 -29.54 -6.05 -50.72
CA THR A 2 -29.36 -4.77 -49.99
C THR A 2 -29.97 -4.74 -48.58
N ALA A 3 -30.88 -5.66 -48.24
CA ALA A 3 -31.52 -5.70 -46.92
C ALA A 3 -30.62 -6.29 -45.81
N CYS A 4 -29.65 -7.14 -46.16
CA CYS A 4 -28.76 -7.78 -45.17
C CYS A 4 -27.68 -6.81 -44.67
N LEU A 5 -27.21 -5.88 -45.51
CA LEU A 5 -26.17 -4.90 -45.15
C LEU A 5 -26.69 -3.82 -44.20
N LEU A 6 -27.95 -3.40 -44.33
CA LEU A 6 -28.55 -2.42 -43.43
C LEU A 6 -28.76 -2.96 -42.01
N CYS A 7 -29.11 -4.25 -41.86
CA CYS A 7 -29.23 -4.86 -40.53
C CYS A 7 -27.87 -4.96 -39.81
N SER A 8 -26.78 -5.24 -40.52
CA SER A 8 -25.43 -5.29 -39.93
C SER A 8 -24.89 -3.92 -39.51
N VAL A 9 -25.23 -2.84 -40.23
CA VAL A 9 -24.81 -1.48 -39.86
C VAL A 9 -25.61 -0.96 -38.66
N VAL A 10 -26.89 -1.31 -38.55
CA VAL A 10 -27.71 -0.96 -37.37
C VAL A 10 -27.25 -1.76 -36.13
N PHE A 11 -26.87 -3.04 -36.29
CA PHE A 11 -26.36 -3.85 -35.17
C PHE A 11 -25.00 -3.35 -34.66
N ILE A 12 -24.10 -2.92 -35.55
CA ILE A 12 -22.80 -2.35 -35.17
C ILE A 12 -22.96 -0.96 -34.53
N ALA A 13 -23.92 -0.15 -34.99
CA ALA A 13 -24.22 1.14 -34.36
C ALA A 13 -24.83 1.00 -32.95
N ILE A 14 -25.66 -0.01 -32.71
CA ILE A 14 -26.22 -0.29 -31.36
C ILE A 14 -25.13 -0.82 -30.41
N VAL A 15 -24.17 -1.61 -30.91
CA VAL A 15 -23.05 -2.14 -30.11
C VAL A 15 -21.97 -1.10 -29.84
N LEU A 16 -21.79 -0.11 -30.73
CA LEU A 16 -20.80 0.97 -30.54
C LEU A 16 -21.35 2.21 -29.82
N LEU A 17 -22.68 2.37 -29.69
CA LEU A 17 -23.30 3.45 -28.90
C LEU A 17 -23.68 3.03 -27.47
N PHE A 18 -23.42 1.77 -27.08
CA PHE A 18 -23.57 1.28 -25.71
C PHE A 18 -22.25 0.75 -25.11
N PRO A 19 -21.33 1.64 -24.69
CA PRO A 19 -20.40 1.32 -23.61
C PRO A 19 -20.71 2.21 -22.41
N CYS A 20 -21.96 2.21 -21.95
CA CYS A 20 -22.36 2.80 -20.68
C CYS A 20 -23.84 2.51 -20.49
N LEU A 21 -24.14 1.47 -19.70
CA LEU A 21 -25.28 1.35 -18.78
C LEU A 21 -25.64 -0.12 -18.58
N LEU A 22 -25.80 -0.47 -17.29
CA LEU A 22 -26.33 -1.70 -16.70
C LEU A 22 -25.28 -2.81 -16.50
N VAL A 23 -24.85 -3.18 -15.29
CA VAL A 23 -25.53 -3.15 -13.98
C VAL A 23 -24.51 -2.92 -12.86
N SER A 24 -24.66 -1.79 -12.15
CA SER A 24 -24.55 -1.72 -10.69
C SER A 24 -25.72 -0.86 -10.23
N SER A 25 -26.92 -1.45 -10.13
CA SER A 25 -27.98 -0.88 -9.31
C SER A 25 -27.64 -1.21 -7.85
N GLU A 26 -26.69 -0.48 -7.31
CA GLU A 26 -26.73 -0.16 -5.90
C GLU A 26 -27.09 1.33 -5.87
N THR A 27 -28.18 1.62 -5.16
CA THR A 27 -28.52 2.92 -4.60
C THR A 27 -27.26 3.76 -4.35
N PRO A 28 -27.31 5.12 -4.42
CA PRO A 28 -26.24 5.90 -3.81
C PRO A 28 -26.17 5.43 -2.36
N SER A 29 -25.19 4.57 -2.05
CA SER A 29 -24.85 4.28 -0.68
C SER A 29 -24.45 5.65 -0.20
N GLU A 30 -25.28 6.23 0.67
CA GLU A 30 -24.88 7.33 1.51
C GLU A 30 -23.43 7.05 1.88
N VAL A 31 -22.54 7.96 1.45
CA VAL A 31 -21.17 8.03 1.95
C VAL A 31 -21.30 7.76 3.44
N PRO A 32 -20.69 6.69 4.00
CA PRO A 32 -20.90 6.35 5.40
C PRO A 32 -20.64 7.63 6.15
N SER A 33 -21.66 8.12 6.85
CA SER A 33 -21.60 9.33 7.63
C SER A 33 -20.39 9.18 8.53
N HIS A 34 -19.28 9.84 8.16
CA HIS A 34 -18.10 9.89 9.00
C HIS A 34 -18.62 10.41 10.33
N ASN A 35 -18.51 9.59 11.37
CA ASN A 35 -18.92 9.94 12.72
C ASN A 35 -18.02 11.06 13.18
N CYS A 36 -18.37 12.29 12.80
CA CYS A 36 -17.96 13.52 13.45
C CYS A 36 -18.74 13.56 14.78
N GLU A 37 -18.49 12.55 15.60
CA GLU A 37 -19.02 12.41 16.95
C GLU A 37 -18.18 13.31 17.85
N SER A 38 -18.85 14.03 18.74
CA SER A 38 -18.26 14.90 19.75
C SER A 38 -17.27 14.09 20.61
N LEU A 39 -15.98 14.43 20.53
CA LEU A 39 -15.01 13.98 21.51
C LEU A 39 -15.08 14.92 22.71
N GLU A 40 -14.97 14.35 23.90
CA GLU A 40 -14.73 15.15 25.10
C GLU A 40 -13.51 16.05 24.86
N VAL A 41 -13.67 17.33 25.16
CA VAL A 41 -12.62 18.33 24.96
C VAL A 41 -11.50 18.02 25.94
N PHE A 42 -10.39 17.46 25.44
CA PHE A 42 -9.18 17.27 26.23
C PHE A 42 -8.39 18.58 26.27
N GLU A 43 -8.32 19.19 27.45
CA GLU A 43 -7.37 20.27 27.73
C GLU A 43 -6.00 19.64 28.04
N GLU A 44 -5.05 19.83 27.14
CA GLU A 44 -3.66 19.41 27.31
C GLU A 44 -2.77 20.66 27.32
N ASP A 45 -1.72 20.69 28.15
CA ASP A 45 -0.83 21.84 28.24
C ASP A 45 -0.18 22.13 26.87
N SER A 46 -0.38 23.36 26.38
CA SER A 46 0.17 23.88 25.13
C SER A 46 1.69 23.66 24.97
N GLY A 47 2.46 23.68 26.07
CA GLY A 47 3.90 23.42 26.05
C GLY A 47 4.25 21.97 25.75
N PHE A 48 3.45 21.02 26.27
CA PHE A 48 3.60 19.60 25.98
C PHE A 48 3.22 19.28 24.53
N ALA A 49 2.13 19.87 24.03
CA ALA A 49 1.71 19.70 22.64
C ALA A 49 2.82 20.10 21.66
N HIS A 50 3.45 21.27 21.86
CA HIS A 50 4.55 21.74 21.00
C HIS A 50 5.70 20.73 20.91
N ALA A 51 6.21 20.28 22.06
CA ALA A 51 7.31 19.32 22.10
C ALA A 51 6.90 17.98 21.47
N ALA A 52 5.67 17.52 21.72
CA ALA A 52 5.14 16.29 21.14
C ALA A 52 5.07 16.37 19.60
N PHE A 53 4.50 17.45 19.03
CA PHE A 53 4.37 17.63 17.58
C PHE A 53 5.72 17.58 16.84
N ASN A 54 6.79 18.09 17.43
CA ASN A 54 8.13 18.00 16.86
C ASN A 54 8.63 16.54 16.84
N VAL A 55 8.42 15.81 17.94
CA VAL A 55 8.84 14.40 18.09
C VAL A 55 8.10 13.48 17.11
N ILE A 56 6.80 13.68 16.91
CA ILE A 56 5.97 12.83 16.04
C ILE A 56 5.77 13.42 14.63
N SER A 57 6.59 14.39 14.22
CA SER A 57 6.42 15.13 12.96
C SER A 57 6.35 14.23 11.72
N LEU A 58 7.26 13.26 11.62
CA LEU A 58 7.29 12.28 10.53
C LEU A 58 6.09 11.32 10.60
N ASP A 59 5.74 10.87 11.81
CA ASP A 59 4.59 10.00 12.04
C ASP A 59 3.27 10.68 11.66
N LEU A 60 3.10 11.98 11.92
CA LEU A 60 1.90 12.72 11.53
C LEU A 60 1.69 12.79 10.02
N VAL A 61 2.78 12.94 9.27
CA VAL A 61 2.70 12.94 7.80
C VAL A 61 2.39 11.54 7.26
N LEU A 62 2.97 10.49 7.86
CA LEU A 62 2.59 9.10 7.54
C LEU A 62 1.16 8.78 7.94
N MET A 63 0.67 9.32 9.06
CA MET A 63 -0.74 9.21 9.44
C MET A 63 -1.64 9.91 8.43
N GLU A 64 -1.25 11.06 7.88
CA GLU A 64 -2.03 11.70 6.82
C GLU A 64 -2.09 10.82 5.55
N LEU A 65 -0.97 10.19 5.16
CA LEU A 65 -0.93 9.20 4.09
C LEU A 65 -1.88 8.03 4.38
N ASP A 66 -1.75 7.43 5.57
CA ASP A 66 -2.53 6.28 5.98
C ASP A 66 -4.05 6.61 6.06
N TYR A 67 -4.41 7.83 6.48
CA TYR A 67 -5.79 8.28 6.59
C TYR A 67 -6.37 8.63 5.22
N LYS A 68 -5.71 9.51 4.45
CA LYS A 68 -6.27 10.07 3.21
C LYS A 68 -6.12 9.15 2.00
N ILE A 69 -5.05 8.34 1.96
CA ILE A 69 -4.70 7.53 0.79
C ILE A 69 -4.97 6.05 1.04
N ILE A 70 -4.51 5.51 2.18
CA ILE A 70 -4.68 4.09 2.50
C ILE A 70 -6.07 3.79 3.08
N GLN A 71 -6.74 4.81 3.63
CA GLN A 71 -8.08 4.72 4.22
C GLN A 71 -8.11 3.83 5.47
N LEU A 72 -7.17 4.06 6.39
CA LEU A 72 -7.13 3.42 7.73
C LEU A 72 -7.95 4.19 8.79
N ASP A 73 -8.92 4.98 8.36
CA ASP A 73 -9.70 5.88 9.22
C ASP A 73 -10.46 5.16 10.34
N ASN A 74 -10.90 3.91 10.12
CA ASN A 74 -11.64 3.15 11.14
C ASN A 74 -10.77 2.65 12.29
N VAL A 75 -9.45 2.50 12.08
CA VAL A 75 -8.55 1.88 13.06
C VAL A 75 -7.66 2.88 13.79
N MET A 76 -7.34 4.03 13.18
CA MET A 76 -6.39 5.02 13.72
C MET A 76 -6.73 5.58 15.10
N THR A 77 -8.02 5.67 15.44
CA THR A 77 -8.48 6.20 16.73
C THR A 77 -8.59 5.12 17.81
N THR A 78 -8.28 3.86 17.47
CA THR A 78 -8.40 2.73 18.40
C THR A 78 -7.13 2.51 19.22
N ASN A 79 -7.28 1.93 20.42
CA ASN A 79 -6.12 1.51 21.22
C ASN A 79 -5.25 0.48 20.48
N LEU A 80 -5.84 -0.32 19.57
CA LEU A 80 -5.10 -1.27 18.74
C LEU A 80 -4.03 -0.54 17.92
N TRP A 81 -4.42 0.50 17.17
CA TRP A 81 -3.49 1.25 16.33
C TRP A 81 -2.44 1.97 17.17
N LEU A 82 -2.86 2.61 18.27
CA LEU A 82 -1.94 3.29 19.19
C LEU A 82 -0.89 2.34 19.78
N ASP A 83 -1.28 1.12 20.16
CA ASP A 83 -0.35 0.11 20.66
C ASP A 83 0.59 -0.42 19.57
N MET A 84 0.06 -0.69 18.36
CA MET A 84 0.85 -1.16 17.23
C MET A 84 1.95 -0.18 16.82
N HIS A 85 1.62 1.11 16.78
CA HIS A 85 2.53 2.18 16.38
C HIS A 85 3.28 2.81 17.55
N LYS A 86 3.10 2.29 18.78
CA LYS A 86 3.72 2.78 20.02
C LYS A 86 3.40 4.25 20.34
N MET A 87 2.18 4.67 20.01
CA MET A 87 1.70 6.04 20.05
C MET A 87 0.79 6.37 21.24
N ASN A 88 0.63 5.48 22.22
CA ASN A 88 -0.24 5.70 23.39
C ASN A 88 0.05 7.01 24.14
N LYS A 89 1.32 7.42 24.19
CA LYS A 89 1.74 8.68 24.86
C LYS A 89 1.17 9.94 24.18
N TYR A 90 0.75 9.84 22.93
CA TYR A 90 0.23 10.94 22.12
C TYR A 90 -1.24 10.74 21.75
N LYS A 91 -1.96 9.88 22.49
CA LYS A 91 -3.34 9.50 22.21
C LYS A 91 -4.26 10.70 21.99
N ASN A 92 -4.22 11.69 22.87
CA ASN A 92 -5.08 12.87 22.79
C ASN A 92 -4.82 13.67 21.51
N ILE A 93 -3.54 13.86 21.16
CA ILE A 93 -3.12 14.54 19.94
C ILE A 93 -3.63 13.80 18.71
N ILE A 94 -3.43 12.48 18.66
CA ILE A 94 -3.82 11.63 17.52
C ILE A 94 -5.34 11.63 17.33
N LEU A 95 -6.10 11.46 18.41
CA LEU A 95 -7.56 11.53 18.36
C LEU A 95 -8.03 12.89 17.85
N ALA A 96 -7.52 13.98 18.41
CA ALA A 96 -7.88 15.33 17.98
C ALA A 96 -7.58 15.59 16.49
N VAL A 97 -6.41 15.18 16.01
CA VAL A 97 -5.99 15.34 14.61
C VAL A 97 -6.87 14.50 13.68
N VAL A 98 -7.05 13.20 13.96
CA VAL A 98 -7.86 12.31 13.11
C VAL A 98 -9.31 12.75 13.07
N THR A 99 -9.89 13.15 14.21
CA THR A 99 -11.24 13.70 14.24
C THR A 99 -11.33 15.02 13.46
N SER A 100 -10.31 15.89 13.55
CA SER A 100 -10.29 17.11 12.74
C SER A 100 -10.33 16.83 11.24
N TRP A 101 -9.64 15.77 10.76
CA TRP A 101 -9.70 15.32 9.37
C TRP A 101 -11.10 14.79 9.00
N SER A 102 -11.73 14.00 9.88
CA SER A 102 -13.09 13.50 9.66
C SER A 102 -14.15 14.61 9.56
N CYS A 103 -13.89 15.75 10.20
CA CYS A 103 -14.77 16.92 10.23
C CYS A 103 -14.33 18.06 9.28
N GLU A 104 -13.44 17.82 8.32
CA GLU A 104 -12.99 18.84 7.34
C GLU A 104 -14.18 19.46 6.56
N GLY A 105 -15.22 18.66 6.26
CA GLY A 105 -16.46 19.13 5.61
C GLY A 105 -17.42 19.91 6.52
N ARG A 106 -17.11 20.05 7.82
CA ARG A 106 -17.93 20.74 8.83
C ARG A 106 -17.10 21.79 9.56
N PRO A 107 -16.82 22.96 8.96
CA PRO A 107 -15.90 23.95 9.51
C PRO A 107 -16.36 24.54 10.85
N ASN A 108 -17.66 24.52 11.14
CA ASN A 108 -18.23 25.01 12.39
C ASN A 108 -18.27 23.95 13.52
N HIS A 109 -17.72 22.75 13.29
CA HIS A 109 -17.70 21.70 14.31
C HIS A 109 -16.80 22.11 15.50
N GLU A 110 -17.22 21.75 16.71
CA GLU A 110 -16.54 22.10 17.98
C GLU A 110 -15.08 21.64 18.03
N ILE A 111 -14.74 20.54 17.34
CA ILE A 111 -13.37 20.03 17.26
C ILE A 111 -12.39 21.08 16.73
N HIS A 112 -12.84 21.99 15.86
CA HIS A 112 -11.99 23.05 15.31
C HIS A 112 -11.74 24.17 16.31
N GLN A 113 -12.44 24.18 17.45
CA GLN A 113 -12.18 25.07 18.59
C GLN A 113 -11.18 24.48 19.58
N ASN A 114 -10.83 23.19 19.48
CA ASN A 114 -9.85 22.55 20.34
C ASN A 114 -8.43 23.13 20.11
N GLU A 115 -7.69 23.41 21.18
CA GLU A 115 -6.37 24.04 21.11
C GLU A 115 -5.31 23.18 20.41
N ILE A 116 -5.34 21.85 20.57
CA ILE A 116 -4.46 20.92 19.84
C ILE A 116 -4.72 21.03 18.34
N VAL A 117 -5.99 21.10 17.93
CA VAL A 117 -6.38 21.20 16.53
C VAL A 117 -6.01 22.54 15.93
N LYS A 118 -6.23 23.64 16.66
CA LYS A 118 -5.77 24.98 16.25
C LYS A 118 -4.26 24.99 16.06
N TYR A 119 -3.52 24.49 17.06
CA TYR A 119 -2.07 24.40 16.99
C TYR A 119 -1.61 23.55 15.81
N PHE A 120 -2.20 22.37 15.61
CA PHE A 120 -1.91 21.50 14.47
C PHE A 120 -2.12 22.24 13.15
N LYS A 121 -3.30 22.83 12.92
CA LYS A 121 -3.60 23.55 11.67
C LYS A 121 -2.63 24.71 11.41
N SER A 122 -2.25 25.47 12.44
CA SER A 122 -1.31 26.58 12.31
C SER A 122 0.12 26.14 12.01
N ASN A 123 0.56 24.99 12.55
CA ASN A 123 1.97 24.57 12.49
C ASN A 123 2.24 23.45 11.47
N TYR A 124 1.23 22.70 11.05
CA TYR A 124 1.41 21.54 10.17
C TYR A 124 2.02 21.90 8.80
N PRO A 125 1.68 23.04 8.16
CA PRO A 125 2.41 23.50 6.99
C PRO A 125 3.91 23.72 7.26
N GLY A 126 4.26 24.22 8.44
CA GLY A 126 5.64 24.39 8.89
C GLY A 126 6.37 23.05 9.08
N ILE A 127 5.69 22.06 9.69
CA ILE A 127 6.20 20.69 9.82
C ILE A 127 6.50 20.09 8.44
N LYS A 128 5.57 20.20 7.48
CA LYS A 128 5.76 19.70 6.11
C LYS A 128 6.93 20.41 5.41
N LYS A 129 7.09 21.71 5.62
CA LYS A 129 8.25 22.48 5.11
C LYS A 129 9.56 22.06 5.77
N GLY A 130 9.55 21.70 7.05
CA GLY A 130 10.73 21.14 7.73
C GLY A 130 11.19 19.82 7.12
N ILE A 131 10.26 19.02 6.58
CA ILE A 131 10.58 17.76 5.90
C ILE A 131 10.95 18.00 4.44
N LEU A 132 10.16 18.77 3.70
CA LEU A 132 10.38 19.16 2.30
C LEU A 132 10.46 20.68 2.21
N GLU A 133 11.66 21.26 2.15
CA GLU A 133 11.90 22.72 2.25
C GLU A 133 11.03 23.56 1.30
N ASN A 134 10.83 23.08 0.08
CA ASN A 134 10.01 23.73 -0.95
C ASN A 134 8.57 23.21 -1.00
N TYR A 135 8.03 22.70 0.11
CA TYR A 135 6.65 22.23 0.18
C TYR A 135 5.64 23.37 -0.07
N GLU A 136 4.67 23.09 -0.94
CA GLU A 136 3.55 23.99 -1.24
C GLU A 136 2.23 23.30 -0.92
N GLU A 137 1.26 24.04 -0.37
CA GLU A 137 -0.03 23.47 0.05
C GLU A 137 -0.99 23.26 -1.14
N GLY A 138 -0.77 23.94 -2.27
CA GLY A 138 -1.62 23.85 -3.46
C GLY A 138 -1.38 22.63 -4.37
N PRO A 139 -2.19 22.52 -5.44
CA PRO A 139 -1.93 21.59 -6.54
C PRO A 139 -0.67 22.01 -7.29
N GLU A 140 0.18 21.04 -7.60
CA GLU A 140 1.41 21.26 -8.34
C GLU A 140 1.38 20.54 -9.68
N SER A 141 2.06 21.11 -10.68
CA SER A 141 2.19 20.47 -11.99
C SER A 141 3.06 19.21 -11.88
N THR A 142 2.83 18.24 -12.78
CA THR A 142 3.66 17.03 -12.88
C THR A 142 5.14 17.37 -13.07
N GLU A 143 5.46 18.43 -13.83
CA GLU A 143 6.82 18.88 -14.04
C GLU A 143 7.46 19.38 -12.73
N THR A 144 6.73 20.18 -11.96
CA THR A 144 7.20 20.69 -10.65
C THR A 144 7.44 19.55 -9.68
N MET A 145 6.48 18.62 -9.53
CA MET A 145 6.62 17.45 -8.66
C MET A 145 7.83 16.58 -9.08
N THR A 146 8.02 16.36 -10.38
CA THR A 146 9.16 15.58 -10.89
C THR A 146 10.50 16.28 -10.63
N LYS A 147 10.57 17.61 -10.74
CA LYS A 147 11.77 18.38 -10.37
C LYS A 147 12.07 18.25 -8.88
N LYS A 148 11.05 18.33 -8.00
CA LYS A 148 11.22 18.12 -6.56
C LYS A 148 11.72 16.71 -6.23
N PHE A 149 11.21 15.69 -6.90
CA PHE A 149 11.72 14.31 -6.81
C PHE A 149 13.20 14.24 -7.15
N LEU A 150 13.63 14.85 -8.27
CA LEU A 150 15.04 14.84 -8.68
C LEU A 150 15.96 15.59 -7.73
N GLN A 151 15.51 16.74 -7.22
CA GLN A 151 16.25 17.52 -6.21
C GLN A 151 16.36 16.77 -4.88
N SER A 152 15.33 16.00 -4.52
CA SER A 152 15.27 15.24 -3.27
C SER A 152 15.96 13.88 -3.35
N ALA A 153 16.36 13.42 -4.55
CA ALA A 153 16.97 12.12 -4.76
C ALA A 153 18.28 11.91 -3.95
N GLU A 154 18.95 12.99 -3.55
CA GLU A 154 20.14 12.93 -2.69
C GLU A 154 19.81 12.61 -1.22
N ARG A 155 18.55 12.83 -0.81
CA ARG A 155 18.04 12.59 0.55
C ARG A 155 17.34 11.23 0.69
N PHE A 156 17.16 10.50 -0.41
CA PHE A 156 16.54 9.18 -0.35
C PHE A 156 17.57 8.16 0.11
N GLU A 157 17.17 7.34 1.08
CA GLU A 157 18.03 6.31 1.66
C GLU A 157 17.31 4.96 1.57
N CYS A 158 18.02 3.92 1.14
CA CYS A 158 17.43 2.57 1.03
C CYS A 158 17.19 1.93 2.40
N GLU A 159 17.85 2.42 3.45
CA GLU A 159 17.73 1.93 4.82
C GLU A 159 16.63 2.68 5.60
N ASP A 160 16.28 3.91 5.21
CA ASP A 160 15.18 4.68 5.80
C ASP A 160 14.02 4.89 4.81
N MET A 161 13.24 3.81 4.65
CA MET A 161 12.07 3.78 3.79
C MET A 161 10.95 4.69 4.29
N ARG A 162 10.81 4.88 5.61
CA ARG A 162 9.75 5.70 6.20
C ARG A 162 9.97 7.18 5.87
N SER A 163 11.20 7.68 6.04
CA SER A 163 11.55 9.05 5.64
C SER A 163 11.40 9.27 4.13
N THR A 164 11.80 8.28 3.32
CA THR A 164 11.67 8.38 1.87
C THR A 164 10.20 8.37 1.43
N LEU A 165 9.36 7.49 1.98
CA LEU A 165 7.92 7.45 1.72
C LEU A 165 7.24 8.77 2.11
N THR A 166 7.60 9.34 3.25
CA THR A 166 7.12 10.67 3.68
C THR A 166 7.48 11.75 2.67
N LEU A 167 8.73 11.80 2.20
CA LEU A 167 9.15 12.76 1.18
C LEU A 167 8.37 12.59 -0.13
N LEU A 168 8.22 11.34 -0.60
CA LEU A 168 7.48 11.05 -1.83
C LEU A 168 5.99 11.39 -1.69
N PHE A 169 5.39 11.14 -0.53
CA PHE A 169 4.03 11.55 -0.23
C PHE A 169 3.88 13.07 -0.32
N LEU A 170 4.79 13.84 0.28
CA LEU A 170 4.74 15.31 0.21
C LEU A 170 4.95 15.83 -1.23
N ILE A 171 5.84 15.21 -2.01
CA ILE A 171 6.11 15.59 -3.41
C ILE A 171 4.91 15.28 -4.31
N PHE A 172 4.29 14.10 -4.16
CA PHE A 172 3.23 13.61 -5.06
C PHE A 172 1.84 13.58 -4.41
N LYS A 173 1.61 14.37 -3.36
CA LYS A 173 0.36 14.37 -2.57
C LYS A 173 -0.91 14.51 -3.41
N ASN A 174 -0.82 15.19 -4.55
CA ASN A 174 -1.94 15.48 -5.44
C ASN A 174 -2.15 14.39 -6.53
N SER A 175 -1.36 13.30 -6.52
CA SER A 175 -1.47 12.22 -7.50
C SER A 175 -1.10 10.87 -6.88
N HIS A 176 -2.11 10.06 -6.55
CA HIS A 176 -1.92 8.71 -6.02
C HIS A 176 -1.13 7.82 -6.98
N TYR A 177 -1.33 8.01 -8.30
CA TYR A 177 -0.59 7.28 -9.32
C TYR A 177 0.90 7.59 -9.28
N TYR A 178 1.30 8.86 -9.22
CA TYR A 178 2.72 9.24 -9.19
C TYR A 178 3.37 8.94 -7.85
N LEU A 179 2.63 9.09 -6.74
CA LEU A 179 3.09 8.64 -5.42
C LEU A 179 3.44 7.15 -5.45
N SER A 180 2.51 6.31 -5.88
CA SER A 180 2.73 4.87 -5.89
C SER A 180 3.79 4.46 -6.91
N SER A 181 3.82 5.08 -8.08
CA SER A 181 4.79 4.76 -9.13
C SER A 181 6.21 5.18 -8.76
N SER A 182 6.39 6.34 -8.14
CA SER A 182 7.69 6.81 -7.65
C SER A 182 8.18 5.98 -6.47
N PHE A 183 7.28 5.58 -5.56
CA PHE A 183 7.64 4.70 -4.47
C PHE A 183 7.98 3.28 -4.96
N LEU A 184 7.23 2.71 -5.90
CA LEU A 184 7.57 1.45 -6.55
C LEU A 184 8.95 1.53 -7.23
N LEU A 185 9.24 2.61 -7.95
CA LEU A 185 10.57 2.83 -8.55
C LEU A 185 11.66 2.85 -7.46
N TYR A 186 11.45 3.59 -6.38
CA TYR A 186 12.38 3.62 -5.25
C TYR A 186 12.63 2.22 -4.68
N LEU A 187 11.58 1.45 -4.41
CA LEU A 187 11.68 0.09 -3.89
C LEU A 187 12.47 -0.82 -4.81
N LEU A 188 12.21 -0.76 -6.13
CA LEU A 188 12.95 -1.55 -7.12
C LEU A 188 14.43 -1.17 -7.15
N ILE A 189 14.76 0.12 -7.14
CA ILE A 189 16.16 0.57 -7.13
C ILE A 189 16.90 0.04 -5.89
N CYS A 190 16.26 0.05 -4.72
CA CYS A 190 16.87 -0.39 -3.47
C CYS A 190 16.97 -1.92 -3.32
N SER A 191 16.05 -2.68 -3.93
CA SER A 191 15.99 -4.14 -3.78
C SER A 191 16.53 -4.92 -4.98
N PHE A 192 16.67 -4.31 -6.16
CA PHE A 192 17.12 -5.01 -7.35
C PHE A 192 18.56 -5.50 -7.20
N ARG A 193 18.82 -6.77 -7.55
CA ARG A 193 20.08 -7.46 -7.22
C ARG A 193 21.35 -6.73 -7.70
N GLU A 194 21.28 -6.05 -8.85
CA GLU A 194 22.43 -5.35 -9.46
C GLU A 194 22.71 -3.97 -8.84
N THR A 195 21.78 -3.45 -8.04
CA THR A 195 21.85 -2.13 -7.39
C THR A 195 21.76 -2.19 -5.88
N SER A 196 21.33 -3.31 -5.31
CA SER A 196 21.17 -3.45 -3.86
C SER A 196 22.51 -3.43 -3.12
N GLY A 197 22.50 -2.93 -1.89
CA GLY A 197 23.69 -2.71 -1.06
C GLY A 197 24.47 -1.44 -1.42
N LYS A 198 24.04 -0.66 -2.42
CA LYS A 198 24.60 0.67 -2.73
C LYS A 198 23.68 1.78 -2.21
N PRO A 199 24.22 2.97 -1.90
CA PRO A 199 23.41 4.15 -1.61
C PRO A 199 22.45 4.45 -2.77
N PHE A 200 21.22 4.84 -2.45
CA PHE A 200 20.16 5.09 -3.45
C PHE A 200 20.64 6.00 -4.59
N ARG A 201 21.33 7.10 -4.27
CA ARG A 201 21.84 8.05 -5.28
C ARG A 201 22.72 7.39 -6.34
N GLN A 202 23.59 6.46 -5.93
CA GLN A 202 24.49 5.75 -6.84
C GLN A 202 23.70 4.79 -7.72
N SER A 203 22.82 4.01 -7.11
CA SER A 203 21.92 3.09 -7.81
C SER A 203 21.01 3.81 -8.79
N PHE A 204 20.43 4.94 -8.38
CA PHE A 204 19.57 5.75 -9.23
C PHE A 204 20.33 6.31 -10.42
N ALA A 205 21.58 6.78 -10.25
CA ALA A 205 22.41 7.22 -11.36
C ALA A 205 22.75 6.07 -12.34
N GLN A 206 23.11 4.90 -11.81
CA GLN A 206 23.36 3.68 -12.60
C GLN A 206 22.11 3.32 -13.44
N VAL A 207 20.94 3.36 -12.79
CA VAL A 207 19.65 3.08 -13.40
C VAL A 207 19.25 4.14 -14.42
N LEU A 208 19.58 5.42 -14.22
CA LEU A 208 19.28 6.45 -15.22
C LEU A 208 20.17 6.36 -16.46
N ARG A 209 21.42 5.93 -16.29
CA ARG A 209 22.39 5.73 -17.39
C ARG A 209 22.23 4.41 -18.13
N ASN A 210 21.32 3.54 -17.68
CA ASN A 210 21.15 2.17 -18.17
C ASN A 210 22.46 1.37 -18.18
N GLU A 211 23.30 1.55 -17.15
CA GLU A 211 24.52 0.76 -17.00
C GLU A 211 24.13 -0.72 -16.81
N ASN A 212 24.70 -1.61 -17.62
CA ASN A 212 24.41 -3.06 -17.63
C ASN A 212 22.93 -3.43 -17.83
N ASP A 213 22.20 -2.62 -18.59
CA ASP A 213 20.77 -2.82 -18.89
C ASP A 213 19.84 -2.82 -17.66
N VAL A 214 20.30 -2.22 -16.56
CA VAL A 214 19.53 -2.16 -15.30
C VAL A 214 18.19 -1.43 -15.49
N THR A 215 18.13 -0.36 -16.29
CA THR A 215 16.87 0.36 -16.52
C THR A 215 15.84 -0.55 -17.15
N LEU A 216 16.24 -1.29 -18.19
CA LEU A 216 15.39 -2.22 -18.91
C LEU A 216 14.82 -3.30 -17.98
N LYS A 217 15.68 -3.88 -17.14
CA LYS A 217 15.29 -4.91 -16.17
C LYS A 217 14.31 -4.38 -15.13
N ILE A 218 14.59 -3.20 -14.55
CA ILE A 218 13.68 -2.54 -13.58
C ILE A 218 12.34 -2.18 -14.23
N MET A 219 12.33 -1.67 -15.46
CA MET A 219 11.11 -1.38 -16.21
C MET A 219 10.31 -2.66 -16.51
N ALA A 220 10.96 -3.76 -16.84
CA ALA A 220 10.29 -5.04 -17.09
C ALA A 220 9.59 -5.57 -15.84
N ILE A 221 10.18 -5.40 -14.65
CA ILE A 221 9.59 -5.82 -13.37
C ILE A 221 8.49 -4.85 -12.93
N GLY A 222 8.76 -3.55 -13.00
CA GLY A 222 7.85 -2.51 -12.52
C GLY A 222 6.68 -2.18 -13.47
N GLY A 223 6.75 -2.63 -14.71
CA GLY A 223 5.71 -2.45 -15.72
C GLY A 223 5.43 -0.98 -16.06
N LYS A 224 4.19 -0.71 -16.48
CA LYS A 224 3.78 0.60 -17.02
C LYS A 224 4.02 1.76 -16.05
N SER A 225 3.71 1.57 -14.76
CA SER A 225 3.90 2.58 -13.72
C SER A 225 5.34 3.11 -13.66
N VAL A 226 6.30 2.18 -13.70
CA VAL A 226 7.73 2.53 -13.66
C VAL A 226 8.20 3.12 -14.98
N VAL A 227 7.74 2.57 -16.11
CA VAL A 227 8.03 3.12 -17.45
C VAL A 227 7.58 4.58 -17.57
N ASP A 228 6.37 4.89 -17.12
CA ASP A 228 5.82 6.24 -17.17
C ASP A 228 6.62 7.18 -16.25
N MET A 229 6.99 6.74 -15.05
CA MET A 229 7.82 7.52 -14.12
C MET A 229 9.20 7.84 -14.70
N PHE A 230 9.86 6.88 -15.34
CA PHE A 230 11.13 7.14 -16.03
C PHE A 230 10.99 8.12 -17.18
N ARG A 231 9.89 8.05 -17.95
CA ARG A 231 9.63 9.00 -19.04
C ARG A 231 9.58 10.42 -18.50
N LEU A 232 8.87 10.64 -17.40
CA LEU A 232 8.78 11.95 -16.73
C LEU A 232 10.15 12.42 -16.24
N ILE A 233 10.90 11.55 -15.57
CA ILE A 233 12.25 11.86 -15.08
C ILE A 233 13.18 12.28 -16.23
N LYS A 234 13.22 11.50 -17.32
CA LYS A 234 14.06 11.80 -18.49
C LYS A 234 13.64 13.11 -19.16
N GLN A 235 12.36 13.44 -19.19
CA GLN A 235 11.86 14.70 -19.74
C GLN A 235 12.18 15.91 -18.84
N ALA A 236 12.27 15.72 -17.53
CA ALA A 236 12.56 16.79 -16.58
C ALA A 236 14.05 17.16 -16.48
N ASP A 237 14.96 16.23 -16.79
CA ASP A 237 16.41 16.45 -16.70
C ASP A 237 17.13 16.27 -18.04
N ASN A 238 17.68 17.37 -18.54
CA ASN A 238 18.40 17.42 -19.83
C ASN A 238 19.58 16.44 -19.90
N ARG A 239 20.17 16.05 -18.76
CA ARG A 239 21.27 15.06 -18.71
C ARG A 239 20.83 13.68 -19.25
N TYR A 240 19.54 13.38 -19.23
CA TYR A 240 18.99 12.07 -19.59
C TYR A 240 18.02 12.11 -20.79
N LYS A 241 17.76 13.30 -21.37
CA LYS A 241 16.80 13.51 -22.49
C LYS A 241 17.14 12.79 -23.80
N GLY A 242 18.38 12.33 -23.99
CA GLY A 242 18.85 11.68 -25.23
C GLY A 242 19.12 10.18 -25.11
N LEU A 243 18.94 9.58 -23.93
CA LEU A 243 19.11 8.13 -23.78
C LEU A 243 17.94 7.44 -24.46
N PRO A 244 18.19 6.55 -25.46
CA PRO A 244 17.14 6.01 -26.31
C PRO A 244 15.98 5.48 -25.46
N PRO A 245 14.71 5.66 -25.91
CA PRO A 245 13.61 4.93 -25.32
C PRO A 245 14.02 3.48 -25.44
N SER A 246 14.24 2.87 -24.28
CA SER A 246 14.84 1.57 -24.17
C SER A 246 14.00 0.65 -25.04
N SER A 247 14.59 0.16 -26.13
CA SER A 247 13.90 -0.72 -27.07
C SER A 247 13.31 -1.87 -26.27
N HIS A 248 12.15 -2.38 -26.70
CA HIS A 248 11.51 -3.58 -26.15
C HIS A 248 12.41 -4.82 -26.39
N ALA A 249 13.61 -4.83 -25.81
CA ALA A 249 14.55 -5.92 -25.90
C ALA A 249 14.08 -6.99 -24.92
N LEU A 250 13.52 -8.05 -25.52
CA LEU A 250 13.41 -9.42 -25.04
C LEU A 250 13.16 -9.59 -23.54
N PHE A 251 11.93 -9.97 -23.22
CA PHE A 251 11.52 -10.50 -21.91
C PHE A 251 12.28 -11.79 -21.58
N GLU A 252 13.59 -11.70 -21.33
CA GLU A 252 14.24 -12.75 -20.54
C GLU A 252 13.60 -12.72 -19.16
N THR A 253 13.06 -13.86 -18.76
CA THR A 253 12.42 -14.00 -17.46
C THR A 253 13.49 -13.81 -16.40
N ILE A 254 13.56 -12.63 -15.79
CA ILE A 254 14.55 -12.33 -14.74
C ILE A 254 14.18 -13.19 -13.53
N ARG A 255 14.96 -14.25 -13.30
CA ARG A 255 14.75 -15.12 -12.14
C ARG A 255 15.26 -14.42 -10.88
N ASN A 256 14.42 -14.39 -9.85
CA ASN A 256 14.74 -13.87 -8.53
C ASN A 256 15.41 -12.48 -8.60
N PRO A 257 14.73 -11.47 -9.16
CA PRO A 257 15.34 -10.18 -9.49
C PRO A 257 15.75 -9.37 -8.26
N LEU A 258 15.14 -9.63 -7.11
CA LEU A 258 15.38 -8.90 -5.88
C LEU A 258 16.41 -9.60 -5.01
N THR A 259 17.20 -8.82 -4.26
CA THR A 259 18.02 -9.37 -3.18
C THR A 259 17.13 -9.76 -2.02
N THR A 260 17.31 -10.97 -1.51
CA THR A 260 16.64 -11.48 -0.30
C THR A 260 17.64 -11.67 0.85
N LEU A 261 18.90 -11.27 0.62
CA LEU A 261 19.97 -11.33 1.62
C LEU A 261 19.61 -10.41 2.79
N GLY A 262 19.80 -10.93 4.01
CA GLY A 262 19.60 -10.16 5.25
C GLY A 262 18.16 -10.11 5.77
N ILE A 263 17.19 -10.73 5.08
CA ILE A 263 15.82 -10.79 5.61
C ILE A 263 15.76 -11.77 6.79
N ASN A 264 15.41 -11.23 7.96
CA ASN A 264 15.09 -12.04 9.12
C ASN A 264 13.66 -12.59 8.98
N ILE A 265 13.53 -13.79 8.41
CA ILE A 265 12.24 -14.41 8.09
C ILE A 265 11.26 -14.46 9.28
N PRO A 266 11.65 -14.89 10.50
CA PRO A 266 10.75 -14.83 11.65
C PRO A 266 10.27 -13.42 12.01
N ALA A 267 11.17 -12.42 12.00
CA ALA A 267 10.81 -11.04 12.33
C ALA A 267 9.91 -10.41 11.27
N PHE A 268 10.20 -10.66 9.99
CA PHE A 268 9.34 -10.32 8.86
C PHE A 268 7.94 -10.94 9.02
N GLY A 269 7.85 -12.22 9.37
CA GLY A 269 6.57 -12.90 9.59
C GLY A 269 5.73 -12.28 10.71
N LEU A 270 6.38 -11.84 11.80
CA LEU A 270 5.72 -11.10 12.88
C LEU A 270 5.19 -9.74 12.39
N ARG A 271 6.01 -8.94 11.70
CA ARG A 271 5.59 -7.64 11.13
C ARG A 271 4.41 -7.82 10.18
N PHE A 272 4.51 -8.76 9.25
CA PHE A 272 3.44 -9.09 8.32
C PHE A 272 2.15 -9.45 9.04
N CYS A 273 2.22 -10.31 10.06
CA CYS A 273 1.03 -10.68 10.82
C CYS A 273 0.38 -9.48 11.52
N LEU A 274 1.18 -8.61 12.16
CA LEU A 274 0.66 -7.40 12.78
C LEU A 274 0.00 -6.49 11.73
N SER A 275 0.63 -6.29 10.58
CA SER A 275 0.03 -5.54 9.46
C SER A 275 -1.30 -6.16 9.01
N MET A 276 -1.40 -7.49 8.93
CA MET A 276 -2.68 -8.15 8.61
C MET A 276 -3.76 -7.89 9.67
N MET A 277 -3.40 -7.83 10.95
CA MET A 277 -4.34 -7.49 12.03
C MET A 277 -4.83 -6.04 11.90
N GLU A 278 -3.95 -5.10 11.56
CA GLU A 278 -4.32 -3.70 11.31
C GLU A 278 -5.33 -3.59 10.16
N ILE A 279 -5.05 -4.26 9.03
CA ILE A 279 -5.98 -4.24 7.89
C ILE A 279 -7.32 -4.90 8.28
N ALA A 280 -7.29 -6.04 8.97
CA ALA A 280 -8.51 -6.73 9.41
C ALA A 280 -9.36 -5.87 10.35
N ALA A 281 -8.74 -5.16 11.30
CA ALA A 281 -9.44 -4.25 12.19
C ALA A 281 -10.03 -3.04 11.48
N ASN A 282 -9.38 -2.57 10.41
CA ASN A 282 -9.91 -1.48 9.60
C ASN A 282 -11.18 -1.89 8.83
N GLY A 283 -11.32 -3.17 8.47
CA GLY A 283 -12.49 -3.72 7.77
C GLY A 283 -12.63 -3.28 6.30
N LYS A 284 -11.79 -2.34 5.84
CA LYS A 284 -11.69 -1.88 4.45
C LYS A 284 -10.24 -1.96 4.00
N PHE A 285 -10.01 -2.49 2.80
CA PHE A 285 -8.68 -2.51 2.20
C PHE A 285 -8.76 -2.60 0.69
N SER A 286 -7.94 -1.81 0.02
CA SER A 286 -7.81 -1.90 -1.43
C SER A 286 -7.04 -3.15 -1.83
N ARG A 287 -7.61 -3.95 -2.73
CA ARG A 287 -6.91 -5.08 -3.36
C ARG A 287 -5.91 -4.65 -4.44
N ASP A 288 -5.80 -3.34 -4.69
CA ASP A 288 -4.85 -2.78 -5.64
C ASP A 288 -3.41 -2.93 -5.15
N LYS A 289 -2.51 -3.41 -6.03
CA LYS A 289 -1.12 -3.70 -5.68
C LYS A 289 -0.33 -2.43 -5.31
N LEU A 290 -0.64 -1.30 -5.93
CA LEU A 290 0.02 -0.04 -5.63
C LEU A 290 -0.39 0.48 -4.24
N ALA A 291 -1.66 0.36 -3.88
CA ALA A 291 -2.14 0.64 -2.52
C ALA A 291 -1.48 -0.30 -1.48
N MET A 292 -1.37 -1.60 -1.77
CA MET A 292 -0.67 -2.56 -0.90
C MET A 292 0.80 -2.19 -0.69
N ILE A 293 1.49 -1.76 -1.74
CA ILE A 293 2.89 -1.32 -1.67
C ILE A 293 3.04 -0.11 -0.75
N LEU A 294 2.17 0.90 -0.86
CA LEU A 294 2.20 2.06 0.03
C LEU A 294 1.94 1.66 1.49
N PHE A 295 0.93 0.81 1.72
CA PHE A 295 0.61 0.32 3.06
C PHE A 295 1.80 -0.42 3.69
N PHE A 296 2.37 -1.41 3.00
CA PHE A 296 3.50 -2.16 3.54
C PHE A 296 4.79 -1.32 3.61
N GLY A 297 4.90 -0.27 2.78
CA GLY A 297 6.02 0.67 2.79
C GLY A 297 6.27 1.38 4.12
N SER A 298 5.24 1.54 4.94
CA SER A 298 5.38 2.13 6.29
C SER A 298 5.44 1.09 7.41
N ARG A 299 5.25 -0.21 7.11
CA ARG A 299 5.26 -1.30 8.11
C ARG A 299 6.47 -2.24 8.01
N MET A 300 7.09 -2.37 6.85
CA MET A 300 8.21 -3.29 6.62
C MET A 300 9.57 -2.61 6.86
N GLU A 301 10.61 -3.41 7.15
CA GLU A 301 11.96 -2.88 7.43
C GLU A 301 12.79 -2.65 6.16
N SER A 302 12.46 -3.33 5.05
CA SER A 302 13.23 -3.22 3.82
C SER A 302 12.35 -3.24 2.58
N SER A 303 12.88 -2.72 1.47
CA SER A 303 12.15 -2.70 0.19
C SER A 303 11.78 -4.11 -0.29
N THR A 304 12.64 -5.11 -0.07
CA THR A 304 12.31 -6.51 -0.43
C THR A 304 11.18 -7.06 0.44
N GLU A 305 11.15 -6.73 1.73
CA GLU A 305 10.03 -7.13 2.60
C GLU A 305 8.70 -6.53 2.13
N VAL A 306 8.68 -5.31 1.58
CA VAL A 306 7.46 -4.72 0.98
C VAL A 306 6.95 -5.56 -0.19
N PHE A 307 7.84 -5.98 -1.10
CA PHE A 307 7.47 -6.84 -2.23
C PHE A 307 6.97 -8.20 -1.76
N LEU A 308 7.67 -8.83 -0.82
CA LEU A 308 7.27 -10.11 -0.24
C LEU A 308 5.90 -10.02 0.44
N ALA A 309 5.67 -8.99 1.27
CA ALA A 309 4.40 -8.78 1.95
C ALA A 309 3.26 -8.58 0.94
N SER A 310 3.47 -7.72 -0.07
CA SER A 310 2.48 -7.45 -1.10
C SER A 310 2.14 -8.71 -1.91
N ASP A 311 3.13 -9.52 -2.29
CA ASP A 311 2.90 -10.74 -3.06
C ASP A 311 2.29 -11.86 -2.20
N ILE A 312 2.71 -12.05 -0.95
CA ILE A 312 2.08 -12.99 -0.02
C ILE A 312 0.60 -12.63 0.16
N LEU A 313 0.29 -11.36 0.43
CA LEU A 313 -1.10 -10.92 0.58
C LEU A 313 -1.89 -11.08 -0.72
N SER A 314 -1.29 -10.78 -1.87
CA SER A 314 -1.94 -10.96 -3.18
C SER A 314 -2.30 -12.42 -3.42
N GLU A 315 -1.42 -13.36 -3.09
CA GLU A 315 -1.71 -14.80 -3.21
C GLU A 315 -2.78 -15.25 -2.20
N LEU A 316 -2.79 -14.68 -0.99
CA LEU A 316 -3.83 -14.96 0.02
C LEU A 316 -5.22 -14.52 -0.43
N LEU A 317 -5.34 -13.31 -0.97
CA LEU A 317 -6.59 -12.76 -1.45
C LEU A 317 -7.18 -13.50 -2.66
N ARG A 318 -6.39 -14.37 -3.32
CA ARG A 318 -6.89 -15.27 -4.37
C ARG A 318 -7.58 -16.51 -3.80
N VAL A 319 -7.25 -16.90 -2.57
CA VAL A 319 -7.77 -18.12 -1.94
C VAL A 319 -9.04 -17.83 -1.14
N GLY A 320 -9.08 -16.72 -0.40
CA GLY A 320 -10.23 -16.38 0.43
C GLY A 320 -11.29 -15.55 -0.30
N ILE A 321 -12.54 -15.62 0.20
CA ILE A 321 -13.64 -14.80 -0.32
C ILE A 321 -13.53 -13.37 0.24
N SER A 322 -13.22 -13.27 1.54
CA SER A 322 -12.96 -12.00 2.24
C SER A 322 -11.51 -11.89 2.71
N LEU A 323 -11.11 -10.67 3.13
CA LEU A 323 -9.80 -10.41 3.72
C LEU A 323 -9.62 -11.20 5.02
N GLU A 324 -10.61 -11.18 5.90
CA GLU A 324 -10.60 -11.87 7.19
C GLU A 324 -10.50 -13.38 7.01
N GLU A 325 -11.21 -13.94 6.02
CA GLU A 325 -11.09 -15.35 5.66
C GLU A 325 -9.69 -15.66 5.13
N SER A 326 -9.15 -14.82 4.25
CA SER A 326 -7.79 -14.99 3.70
C SER A 326 -6.73 -14.99 4.80
N ILE A 327 -6.84 -14.07 5.77
CA ILE A 327 -5.96 -13.99 6.94
C ILE A 327 -6.12 -15.22 7.82
N SER A 328 -7.35 -15.63 8.12
CA SER A 328 -7.61 -16.81 8.96
C SER A 328 -7.05 -18.09 8.31
N LEU A 329 -7.25 -18.26 6.99
CA LEU A 329 -6.68 -19.37 6.21
C LEU A 329 -5.16 -19.36 6.26
N PHE A 330 -4.51 -18.21 6.06
CA PHE A 330 -3.06 -18.12 6.13
C PHE A 330 -2.50 -18.57 7.48
N LEU A 331 -3.11 -18.07 8.56
CA LEU A 331 -2.64 -18.31 9.91
C LEU A 331 -2.84 -19.77 10.31
N ASN A 332 -3.97 -20.36 9.93
CA ASN A 332 -4.44 -21.62 10.51
C ASN A 332 -4.38 -22.83 9.55
N ASP A 333 -4.38 -22.65 8.23
CA ASP A 333 -4.35 -23.74 7.26
C ASP A 333 -2.92 -24.04 6.78
N GLY A 334 -2.42 -25.22 7.15
CA GLY A 334 -1.08 -25.68 6.78
C GLY A 334 -0.90 -25.87 5.27
N ASN A 335 -1.93 -26.32 4.55
CA ASN A 335 -1.85 -26.53 3.11
C ASN A 335 -1.77 -25.20 2.35
N ILE A 336 -2.57 -24.22 2.76
CA ILE A 336 -2.49 -22.86 2.20
C ILE A 336 -1.12 -22.25 2.47
N PHE A 337 -0.57 -22.44 3.68
CA PHE A 337 0.78 -21.96 3.97
C PHE A 337 1.85 -22.63 3.09
N GLN A 338 1.79 -23.95 2.89
CA GLN A 338 2.73 -24.66 2.01
C GLN A 338 2.62 -24.23 0.53
N MET A 339 1.40 -23.94 0.06
CA MET A 339 1.18 -23.38 -1.27
C MET A 339 1.90 -22.03 -1.43
N ILE A 340 1.76 -21.14 -0.44
CA ILE A 340 2.41 -19.82 -0.44
C ILE A 340 3.93 -19.98 -0.37
N LEU A 341 4.44 -20.84 0.51
CA LEU A 341 5.88 -21.13 0.62
C LEU A 341 6.46 -21.54 -0.73
N THR A 342 5.80 -22.47 -1.43
CA THR A 342 6.23 -22.93 -2.75
C THR A 342 6.25 -21.80 -3.76
N LYS A 343 5.21 -20.94 -3.75
CA LYS A 343 5.09 -19.81 -4.66
C LYS A 343 6.17 -18.75 -4.41
N ILE A 344 6.41 -18.39 -3.15
CA ILE A 344 7.41 -17.38 -2.77
C ILE A 344 8.83 -17.90 -3.09
N ASN A 345 9.13 -19.17 -2.80
CA ASN A 345 10.40 -19.76 -3.17
C ASN A 345 10.61 -19.75 -4.70
N SER A 346 9.56 -19.99 -5.48
CA SER A 346 9.63 -19.92 -6.95
C SER A 346 9.89 -18.50 -7.48
N LEU A 347 9.31 -17.47 -6.85
CA LEU A 347 9.42 -16.07 -7.28
C LEU A 347 10.73 -15.41 -6.84
N TYR A 348 11.20 -15.74 -5.63
CA TYR A 348 12.28 -15.03 -4.96
C TYR A 348 13.52 -15.89 -4.69
N GLY A 349 13.42 -17.23 -4.84
CA GLY A 349 14.47 -18.14 -4.39
C GLY A 349 14.69 -18.09 -2.89
N LEU A 350 13.64 -17.77 -2.13
CA LEU A 350 13.67 -17.56 -0.69
C LEU A 350 12.82 -18.62 0.01
N ASP A 351 13.44 -19.34 0.93
CA ASP A 351 12.72 -20.22 1.84
C ASP A 351 12.13 -19.42 3.01
N ILE A 352 10.82 -19.53 3.18
CA ILE A 352 10.06 -18.87 4.24
C ILE A 352 9.48 -19.87 5.27
N ALA A 353 10.07 -21.07 5.39
CA ALA A 353 9.61 -22.09 6.34
C ALA A 353 9.46 -21.56 7.79
N HIS A 354 10.40 -20.72 8.22
CA HIS A 354 10.45 -20.11 9.55
C HIS A 354 9.56 -18.87 9.74
N PHE A 355 8.75 -18.53 8.74
CA PHE A 355 7.89 -17.34 8.79
C PHE A 355 6.92 -17.36 9.98
N LYS A 356 6.51 -18.57 10.40
CA LYS A 356 5.53 -18.75 11.48
C LYS A 356 6.11 -18.74 12.89
N ASP A 357 7.43 -18.74 13.05
CA ASP A 357 8.10 -19.00 14.33
C ASP A 357 7.74 -17.96 15.41
N LEU A 358 7.52 -16.70 15.03
CA LEU A 358 7.14 -15.61 15.93
C LEU A 358 5.64 -15.24 15.89
N LEU A 359 4.80 -15.99 15.17
CA LEU A 359 3.36 -15.68 15.07
C LEU A 359 2.64 -15.74 16.41
N HIS A 360 3.12 -16.52 17.39
CA HIS A 360 2.54 -16.57 18.73
C HIS A 360 2.45 -15.18 19.37
N LYS A 361 3.45 -14.31 19.16
CA LYS A 361 3.44 -12.92 19.66
C LYS A 361 2.35 -12.07 19.02
N CYS A 362 2.10 -12.27 17.72
CA CYS A 362 1.00 -11.62 17.01
C CYS A 362 -0.36 -12.10 17.54
N MET A 363 -0.49 -13.39 17.87
CA MET A 363 -1.71 -13.96 18.43
C MET A 363 -1.97 -13.50 19.88
N GLU A 364 -0.92 -13.36 20.69
CA GLU A 364 -1.01 -12.73 22.01
C GLU A 364 -1.46 -11.27 21.89
N PHE A 365 -0.90 -10.52 20.94
CA PHE A 365 -1.33 -9.15 20.66
C PHE A 365 -2.81 -9.09 20.25
N LYS A 366 -3.23 -9.93 19.30
CA LYS A 366 -4.62 -10.06 18.85
C LYS A 366 -5.59 -10.27 20.02
N SER A 367 -5.23 -11.13 20.98
CA SER A 367 -6.11 -11.49 22.10
C SER A 367 -6.51 -10.32 23.01
N LYS A 368 -5.78 -9.19 22.94
CA LYS A 368 -6.06 -7.98 23.73
C LYS A 368 -7.22 -7.14 23.18
N TYR A 369 -7.60 -7.31 21.91
CA TYR A 369 -8.53 -6.40 21.23
C TYR A 369 -9.74 -7.13 20.67
N ALA A 370 -10.92 -6.76 21.17
CA ALA A 370 -12.18 -7.42 20.79
C ALA A 370 -12.53 -7.27 19.30
N ILE A 371 -12.10 -6.19 18.64
CA ILE A 371 -12.32 -5.95 17.20
C ILE A 371 -11.72 -7.06 16.33
N LEU A 372 -10.69 -7.76 16.84
CA LEU A 372 -10.02 -8.86 16.14
C LEU A 372 -10.59 -10.24 16.52
N ASN A 373 -11.62 -10.31 17.37
CA ASN A 373 -12.21 -11.60 17.77
C ASN A 373 -12.87 -12.34 16.60
N GLY A 374 -13.32 -11.61 15.57
CA GLY A 374 -13.86 -12.17 14.33
C GLY A 374 -12.84 -12.95 13.49
N LEU A 375 -11.54 -12.76 13.73
CA LEU A 375 -10.49 -13.62 13.20
C LEU A 375 -10.41 -14.89 14.06
N VAL A 376 -11.31 -15.84 13.78
CA VAL A 376 -11.48 -17.04 14.60
C VAL A 376 -10.40 -18.07 14.30
N THR A 377 -9.91 -18.74 15.35
CA THR A 377 -9.04 -19.91 15.28
C THR A 377 -9.80 -21.15 14.81
N THR A 378 -9.07 -22.15 14.32
CA THR A 378 -9.46 -23.39 13.62
C THR A 378 -10.80 -24.06 13.96
N THR A 379 -11.36 -23.95 15.16
CA THR A 379 -12.57 -24.69 15.56
C THR A 379 -13.83 -24.28 14.82
N ASP A 380 -14.04 -22.99 14.51
CA ASP A 380 -15.26 -22.57 13.79
C ASP A 380 -15.12 -22.66 12.27
N TYR A 381 -13.92 -22.42 11.73
CA TYR A 381 -13.66 -22.55 10.30
C TYR A 381 -13.70 -24.02 9.84
N LEU A 382 -13.03 -24.94 10.54
CA LEU A 382 -13.09 -26.37 10.24
C LEU A 382 -14.51 -26.94 10.46
N ARG A 383 -15.25 -26.43 11.45
CA ARG A 383 -16.65 -26.81 11.66
C ARG A 383 -17.54 -26.36 10.49
N ARG A 384 -17.37 -25.13 9.99
CA ARG A 384 -18.12 -24.63 8.82
C ARG A 384 -17.67 -25.27 7.50
N SER A 385 -16.39 -25.53 7.32
CA SER A 385 -15.87 -26.19 6.10
C SER A 385 -16.22 -27.68 6.06
N SER A 386 -16.18 -28.40 7.20
CA SER A 386 -16.65 -29.78 7.28
C SER A 386 -18.17 -29.90 7.11
N GLN A 387 -18.96 -28.93 7.57
CA GLN A 387 -20.39 -28.86 7.31
C GLN A 387 -20.70 -28.58 5.82
N ARG A 388 -19.94 -27.69 5.17
CA ARG A 388 -20.03 -27.47 3.71
C ARG A 388 -19.60 -28.71 2.91
N SER A 389 -18.56 -29.41 3.35
CA SER A 389 -18.10 -30.67 2.73
C SER A 389 -19.10 -31.81 2.87
N LYS A 390 -19.85 -31.88 3.98
CA LYS A 390 -20.91 -32.90 4.17
C LYS A 390 -22.17 -32.59 3.34
N ASN A 391 -22.46 -31.31 3.10
CA ASN A 391 -23.60 -30.89 2.28
C ASN A 391 -23.27 -30.81 0.78
N ALA A 392 -21.99 -30.79 0.38
CA ALA A 392 -21.53 -30.76 -1.01
C ALA A 392 -21.32 -32.17 -1.62
N MET A 393 -22.10 -33.15 -1.18
CA MET A 393 -22.16 -34.47 -1.83
C MET A 393 -23.01 -34.46 -3.13
N GLU A 394 -23.48 -33.28 -3.56
CA GLU A 394 -23.86 -33.00 -4.93
C GLU A 394 -22.84 -32.04 -5.55
N ARG A 395 -21.73 -32.58 -6.05
CA ARG A 395 -20.82 -31.85 -6.94
C ARG A 395 -21.52 -31.66 -8.28
N PRO A 396 -21.68 -30.43 -8.83
CA PRO A 396 -21.56 -30.31 -10.27
C PRO A 396 -20.09 -30.57 -10.59
N LYS A 397 -19.83 -31.61 -11.39
CA LYS A 397 -18.54 -31.82 -12.03
C LYS A 397 -18.17 -30.56 -12.82
N VAL A 398 -17.35 -29.69 -12.25
CA VAL A 398 -16.64 -28.70 -13.06
C VAL A 398 -15.56 -29.48 -13.79
N LEU A 399 -15.83 -29.81 -15.06
CA LEU A 399 -14.82 -30.28 -15.98
C LEU A 399 -13.65 -29.29 -15.94
N MET A 400 -12.47 -29.77 -15.56
CA MET A 400 -11.23 -29.12 -15.99
C MET A 400 -11.22 -29.13 -17.52
N ARG A 401 -11.59 -28.00 -18.13
CA ARG A 401 -11.09 -27.65 -19.46
C ARG A 401 -9.93 -26.70 -19.25
N SER A 402 -8.73 -27.28 -19.28
CA SER A 402 -7.53 -26.53 -19.65
C SER A 402 -7.84 -25.84 -20.99
N LYS A 403 -7.74 -24.52 -21.04
CA LYS A 403 -7.60 -23.79 -22.29
C LYS A 403 -6.69 -22.58 -22.07
N TYR A 404 -5.44 -22.83 -22.47
CA TYR A 404 -4.41 -21.90 -22.93
C TYR A 404 -3.36 -21.44 -21.92
N ALA A 405 -2.29 -22.25 -21.92
CA ALA A 405 -0.92 -21.83 -21.76
C ALA A 405 -0.46 -20.99 -22.97
N PHE A 406 0.44 -20.02 -22.72
CA PHE A 406 1.26 -19.26 -23.66
C PHE A 406 0.56 -18.64 -24.90
N LEU A 407 0.38 -17.32 -24.87
CA LEU A 407 0.80 -16.37 -25.91
C LEU A 407 0.79 -14.96 -25.34
#